data_AF-A8MKQ4-F1
#
_entry.id   AF-A8MKQ4-F1
#
_cell.length_a   1.000
_cell.length_b   1.000
_cell.length_c   1.000
_cell.angle_alpha   90.00
_cell.angle_beta   90.00
_cell.angle_gamma   90.00
#
_symmetry.space_group_name_H-M   'P 1'
#
loop_
_entity.id
_entity.type
_entity.pdbx_description
1 polymer ?
#
loop_
_entity_poly.entity_id
_entity_poly.type
_entity_poly.pdbx_seq_one_letter_code
_entity_poly.pdbx_strand_id
1 'polypeptide(L)'
;MQNKRRILMIAIVLLGIIAVANPRTIEYLKGKIFGTEKGTISLINEIETTHSSQIIYEKLDNGLLQYWEGILIYYNYKGEQLWSANLSIHRPTIKTSADSIFVVDEAKNQVIRINKKGEMIYKNTLARPYSNINVCDNNYAVIYHNVEGPIQYITILDENGSKSSEITLSEGMVTGLAISKSNDKVAISTIGTNGERLENNLSIYDLKGNLLGIENFKNNIIIHVFFNKNGDLLVFDESNIFSMDKNNKIKWETEFKGKLSHVSKSNTDYMTFYTEDHNKNSIIYSNGGNKIKTIDYSGKSMGELKVKDEILGIDNFKNDIIAYSLRTVFRVGKEGNIILEYPYPSDILKSYGLSEEIFVVITKEKVSFLQFRKK
;
A
#
# COMPACT_ATOMS: atom_id res chain seq x y z
N MET A 1 -57.34 -7.28 -27.42
CA MET A 1 -55.89 -6.99 -27.60
C MET A 1 -55.42 -5.75 -26.83
N GLN A 2 -56.22 -4.69 -26.67
CA GLN A 2 -55.82 -3.46 -25.95
C GLN A 2 -55.46 -3.66 -24.47
N ASN A 3 -56.21 -4.48 -23.72
CA ASN A 3 -55.94 -4.68 -22.28
C ASN A 3 -54.59 -5.38 -22.00
N LYS A 4 -54.16 -6.32 -22.86
CA LYS A 4 -52.85 -6.98 -22.71
C LYS A 4 -51.69 -6.01 -22.94
N ARG A 5 -51.81 -5.07 -23.87
CA ARG A 5 -50.81 -4.00 -24.11
C ARG A 5 -50.75 -2.99 -22.96
N ARG A 6 -51.89 -2.64 -22.36
CA ARG A 6 -51.92 -1.77 -21.16
C ARG A 6 -51.26 -2.42 -19.95
N ILE A 7 -51.54 -3.71 -19.70
CA ILE A 7 -50.92 -4.45 -18.60
C ILE A 7 -49.40 -4.58 -18.79
N LEU A 8 -48.95 -4.83 -20.03
CA LEU A 8 -47.51 -4.90 -20.35
C LEU A 8 -46.81 -3.55 -20.13
N MET A 9 -47.41 -2.43 -20.54
CA MET A 9 -46.84 -1.09 -20.28
C MET A 9 -46.77 -0.77 -18.79
N ILE A 10 -47.81 -1.12 -18.02
CA ILE A 10 -47.81 -0.91 -16.57
C ILE A 10 -46.71 -1.76 -15.91
N ALA A 11 -46.51 -3.01 -16.35
CA ALA A 11 -45.44 -3.86 -15.84
C ALA A 11 -44.03 -3.32 -16.17
N ILE A 12 -43.82 -2.76 -17.36
CA ILE A 12 -42.54 -2.14 -17.76
C ILE A 12 -42.27 -0.88 -16.93
N VAL A 13 -43.29 -0.06 -16.69
CA VAL A 13 -43.16 1.15 -15.83
C VAL A 13 -42.87 0.76 -14.38
N LEU A 14 -43.54 -0.26 -13.84
CA LEU A 14 -43.27 -0.79 -12.50
C LEU A 14 -41.85 -1.38 -12.38
N LEU A 15 -41.39 -2.14 -13.38
CA LEU A 15 -40.02 -2.65 -13.43
C LEU A 15 -39.00 -1.51 -13.52
N GLY A 16 -39.29 -0.45 -14.29
CA GLY A 16 -38.48 0.75 -14.34
C GLY A 16 -38.41 1.47 -12.99
N ILE A 17 -39.55 1.60 -12.29
CA ILE A 17 -39.61 2.19 -10.95
C ILE A 17 -38.82 1.34 -9.95
N ILE A 18 -38.95 0.01 -9.96
CA ILE A 18 -38.20 -0.89 -9.07
C ILE A 18 -36.69 -0.84 -9.38
N ALA A 19 -36.31 -0.77 -10.65
CA ALA A 19 -34.91 -0.63 -11.06
C ALA A 19 -34.30 0.71 -10.57
N VAL A 20 -35.07 1.80 -10.58
CA VAL A 20 -34.63 3.12 -10.10
C VAL A 20 -34.79 3.27 -8.59
N ALA A 21 -35.70 2.55 -7.94
CA ALA A 21 -35.93 2.58 -6.49
C ALA A 21 -34.96 1.71 -5.69
N ASN A 22 -34.15 0.89 -6.36
CA ASN A 22 -33.05 0.17 -5.73
C ASN A 22 -32.02 1.19 -5.19
N PRO A 23 -31.68 1.14 -3.88
CA PRO A 23 -30.72 2.07 -3.27
C PRO A 23 -29.40 2.21 -4.04
N ARG A 24 -28.92 1.12 -4.66
CA ARG A 24 -27.68 1.10 -5.46
C ARG A 24 -27.80 1.90 -6.76
N THR A 25 -28.96 1.87 -7.41
CA THR A 25 -29.22 2.63 -8.63
C THR A 25 -29.44 4.10 -8.32
N ILE A 26 -30.09 4.40 -7.18
CA ILE A 26 -30.24 5.76 -6.68
C ILE A 26 -28.86 6.37 -6.36
N GLU A 27 -27.96 5.62 -5.75
CA GLU A 27 -26.60 6.06 -5.42
C GLU A 27 -25.74 6.27 -6.67
N TYR A 28 -25.82 5.36 -7.65
CA TYR A 28 -25.20 5.53 -8.97
C TYR A 28 -25.75 6.75 -9.73
N LEU A 29 -27.07 6.97 -9.73
CA LEU A 29 -27.72 8.12 -10.37
C LEU A 29 -27.41 9.43 -9.62
N LYS A 30 -27.36 9.41 -8.28
CA LYS A 30 -26.94 10.56 -7.46
C LYS A 30 -25.46 10.90 -7.67
N GLY A 31 -24.57 9.91 -7.83
CA GLY A 31 -23.17 10.15 -8.20
C GLY A 31 -23.04 10.83 -9.57
N LYS A 32 -23.99 10.59 -10.49
CA LYS A 32 -24.01 11.19 -11.83
C LYS A 32 -24.73 12.54 -11.91
N ILE A 33 -25.71 12.79 -11.03
CA ILE A 33 -26.60 13.99 -11.07
C ILE A 33 -26.25 15.01 -9.96
N PHE A 34 -25.81 14.55 -8.79
CA PHE A 34 -25.54 15.37 -7.59
C PHE A 34 -24.10 15.24 -7.08
N GLY A 35 -23.21 14.56 -7.82
CA GLY A 35 -21.78 14.58 -7.55
C GLY A 35 -21.32 16.03 -7.56
N THR A 36 -20.76 16.46 -6.43
CA THR A 36 -20.11 17.76 -6.25
C THR A 36 -19.31 18.12 -7.51
N GLU A 37 -19.73 19.17 -8.20
CA GLU A 37 -19.22 19.57 -9.52
C GLU A 37 -17.69 19.72 -9.54
N LYS A 38 -16.90 18.69 -9.94
CA LYS A 38 -15.44 18.88 -10.14
C LYS A 38 -14.76 18.10 -11.27
N GLY A 39 -15.42 17.26 -12.06
CA GLY A 39 -14.76 16.65 -13.23
C GLY A 39 -15.51 15.53 -13.93
N THR A 40 -14.94 15.00 -15.02
CA THR A 40 -15.45 13.82 -15.75
C THR A 40 -14.47 12.66 -15.68
N ILE A 41 -15.01 11.44 -15.56
CA ILE A 41 -14.25 10.19 -15.64
C ILE A 41 -14.42 9.59 -17.03
N SER A 42 -13.33 9.15 -17.64
CA SER A 42 -13.34 8.41 -18.90
C SER A 42 -12.45 7.18 -18.83
N LEU A 43 -12.87 6.10 -19.48
CA LEU A 43 -12.06 4.89 -19.63
C LEU A 43 -11.01 5.12 -20.71
N ILE A 44 -9.74 4.94 -20.36
CA ILE A 44 -8.63 4.99 -21.31
C ILE A 44 -8.44 3.61 -21.94
N ASN A 45 -8.33 2.60 -21.08
CA ASN A 45 -8.07 1.23 -21.49
C ASN A 45 -8.59 0.26 -20.44
N GLU A 46 -8.89 -0.96 -20.87
CA GLU A 46 -9.33 -2.05 -20.02
C GLU A 46 -8.64 -3.34 -20.45
N ILE A 47 -8.07 -4.03 -19.46
CA ILE A 47 -7.40 -5.32 -19.67
C ILE A 47 -8.24 -6.35 -18.94
N GLU A 48 -8.82 -7.28 -19.68
CA GLU A 48 -9.51 -8.44 -19.09
C GLU A 48 -8.49 -9.34 -18.40
N THR A 49 -8.86 -9.84 -17.23
CA THR A 49 -8.01 -10.71 -16.42
C THR A 49 -8.74 -12.00 -16.16
N THR A 50 -8.03 -13.12 -16.25
CA THR A 50 -8.58 -14.41 -15.81
C THR A 50 -8.95 -14.34 -14.33
N HIS A 51 -10.03 -15.01 -13.93
CA HIS A 51 -10.44 -15.13 -12.53
C HIS A 51 -9.46 -16.01 -11.73
N SER A 52 -8.29 -15.47 -11.40
CA SER A 52 -7.28 -16.12 -10.59
C SER A 52 -6.91 -15.26 -9.40
N SER A 53 -6.98 -15.83 -8.20
CA SER A 53 -6.49 -15.19 -6.98
C SER A 53 -4.97 -15.10 -6.91
N GLN A 54 -4.25 -15.62 -7.91
CA GLN A 54 -2.78 -15.67 -7.92
C GLN A 54 -2.15 -14.51 -8.70
N ILE A 55 -2.94 -13.58 -9.25
CA ILE A 55 -2.39 -12.43 -9.96
C ILE A 55 -1.89 -11.41 -8.92
N ILE A 56 -0.62 -11.03 -9.05
CA ILE A 56 -0.04 -9.98 -8.22
C ILE A 56 -0.01 -8.69 -9.04
N TYR A 57 -0.48 -7.61 -8.43
CA TYR A 57 -0.41 -6.28 -9.01
C TYR A 57 0.40 -5.37 -8.10
N GLU A 58 1.39 -4.68 -8.66
CA GLU A 58 2.18 -3.70 -7.93
C GLU A 58 2.39 -2.44 -8.77
N LYS A 59 2.49 -1.29 -8.11
CA LYS A 59 2.81 -0.02 -8.77
C LYS A 59 4.33 0.10 -8.95
N LEU A 60 4.75 0.51 -10.14
CA LEU A 60 6.14 0.87 -10.43
C LEU A 60 6.17 2.21 -11.15
N ASP A 61 6.70 3.23 -10.47
CA ASP A 61 6.67 4.63 -10.91
C ASP A 61 5.23 5.07 -11.29
N ASN A 62 5.00 5.40 -12.56
CA ASN A 62 3.73 5.81 -13.12
C ASN A 62 3.02 4.68 -13.88
N GLY A 63 3.43 3.42 -13.70
CA GLY A 63 2.89 2.27 -14.39
C GLY A 63 2.42 1.17 -13.44
N LEU A 64 1.92 0.08 -14.04
CA LEU A 64 1.40 -1.07 -13.32
C LEU A 64 2.18 -2.32 -13.71
N LEU A 65 2.65 -3.06 -12.71
CA LEU A 65 3.13 -4.42 -12.86
C LEU A 65 2.00 -5.41 -12.63
N GLN A 66 1.95 -6.42 -13.48
CA GLN A 66 1.11 -7.59 -13.32
C GLN A 66 2.00 -8.84 -13.37
N TYR A 67 1.86 -9.72 -12.40
CA TYR A 67 2.50 -11.02 -12.43
C TYR A 67 1.45 -12.13 -12.44
N TRP A 68 1.52 -13.01 -13.45
CA TRP A 68 0.62 -14.13 -13.58
C TRP A 68 1.32 -15.29 -14.31
N GLU A 69 1.16 -16.51 -13.80
CA GLU A 69 1.67 -17.76 -14.40
C GLU A 69 3.14 -17.73 -14.85
N GLY A 70 4.01 -17.12 -14.05
CA GLY A 70 5.44 -17.07 -14.39
C GLY A 70 5.84 -15.82 -15.19
N ILE A 71 4.89 -15.03 -15.67
CA ILE A 71 5.13 -13.89 -16.54
C ILE A 71 4.93 -12.60 -15.76
N LEU A 72 5.95 -11.76 -15.73
CA LEU A 72 5.90 -10.38 -15.25
C LEU A 72 5.66 -9.46 -16.44
N ILE A 73 4.63 -8.62 -16.37
CA ILE A 73 4.24 -7.68 -17.41
C ILE A 73 4.24 -6.28 -16.83
N TYR A 74 4.79 -5.31 -17.57
CA TYR A 74 4.72 -3.90 -17.20
C TYR A 74 3.90 -3.10 -18.20
N TYR A 75 2.90 -2.40 -17.68
CA TYR A 75 2.05 -1.48 -18.43
C TYR A 75 2.37 -0.04 -18.06
N ASN A 76 2.33 0.85 -19.05
CA ASN A 76 2.39 2.29 -18.78
C ASN A 76 1.05 2.81 -18.20
N TYR A 77 1.00 4.11 -17.89
CA TYR A 77 -0.20 4.74 -17.34
C TYR A 77 -1.43 4.71 -18.28
N LYS A 78 -1.27 4.40 -19.57
CA LYS A 78 -2.38 4.24 -20.53
C LYS A 78 -2.84 2.78 -20.65
N GLY A 79 -2.23 1.86 -19.92
CA GLY A 79 -2.47 0.43 -20.04
C GLY A 79 -1.83 -0.21 -21.27
N GLU A 80 -0.88 0.45 -21.93
CA GLU A 80 -0.12 -0.15 -23.03
C GLU A 80 0.99 -1.01 -22.43
N GLN A 81 1.08 -2.27 -22.86
CA GLN A 81 2.17 -3.16 -22.44
C GLN A 81 3.49 -2.65 -23.01
N LEU A 82 4.47 -2.37 -22.15
CA LEU A 82 5.80 -1.94 -22.54
C LEU A 82 6.74 -3.12 -22.75
N TRP A 83 6.68 -4.11 -21.86
CA TRP A 83 7.48 -5.34 -21.94
C TRP A 83 6.86 -6.44 -21.10
N SER A 84 7.30 -7.68 -21.35
CA SER A 84 7.03 -8.83 -20.51
C SER A 84 8.30 -9.68 -20.33
N ALA A 85 8.41 -10.34 -19.19
CA ALA A 85 9.52 -11.21 -18.85
C ALA A 85 9.00 -12.52 -18.25
N ASN A 86 9.40 -13.65 -18.81
CA ASN A 86 9.09 -14.96 -18.24
C ASN A 86 10.14 -15.31 -17.17
N LEU A 87 9.72 -15.28 -15.91
CA LEU A 87 10.53 -15.66 -14.76
C LEU A 87 10.33 -17.12 -14.35
N SER A 88 9.18 -17.71 -14.72
CA SER A 88 8.80 -19.08 -14.36
C SER A 88 8.89 -19.36 -12.84
N ILE A 89 8.46 -18.40 -12.02
CA ILE A 89 8.45 -18.49 -10.55
C ILE A 89 7.04 -18.77 -10.06
N HIS A 90 6.87 -19.79 -9.20
CA HIS A 90 5.59 -20.05 -8.57
C HIS A 90 5.46 -19.20 -7.29
N ARG A 91 4.36 -18.45 -7.16
CA ARG A 91 4.04 -17.60 -5.99
C ARG A 91 5.20 -16.67 -5.55
N PRO A 92 5.66 -15.74 -6.39
CA PRO A 92 6.72 -14.84 -5.98
C PRO A 92 6.24 -13.84 -4.92
N THR A 93 7.17 -13.36 -4.11
CA THR A 93 7.00 -12.07 -3.43
C THR A 93 7.59 -10.96 -4.30
N ILE A 94 6.81 -9.90 -4.57
CA ILE A 94 7.25 -8.76 -5.38
C ILE A 94 7.27 -7.48 -4.53
N LYS A 95 8.39 -6.75 -4.58
CA LYS A 95 8.52 -5.39 -4.05
C LYS A 95 9.01 -4.45 -5.14
N THR A 96 8.59 -3.19 -5.06
CA THR A 96 9.03 -2.14 -5.98
C THR A 96 9.76 -1.05 -5.22
N SER A 97 10.69 -0.42 -5.94
CA SER A 97 11.37 0.82 -5.56
C SER A 97 11.06 1.87 -6.64
N ALA A 98 11.74 3.02 -6.61
CA ALA A 98 11.56 4.06 -7.63
C ALA A 98 11.70 3.56 -9.09
N ASP A 99 12.67 2.69 -9.38
CA ASP A 99 12.99 2.27 -10.75
C ASP A 99 13.26 0.76 -10.92
N SER A 100 13.08 -0.03 -9.86
CA SER A 100 13.40 -1.45 -9.87
C SER A 100 12.35 -2.31 -9.17
N ILE A 101 12.36 -3.56 -9.57
CA ILE A 101 11.47 -4.64 -9.18
C ILE A 101 12.33 -5.70 -8.51
N PHE A 102 11.95 -6.10 -7.30
CA PHE A 102 12.58 -7.18 -6.57
C PHE A 102 11.60 -8.34 -6.52
N VAL A 103 12.03 -9.49 -7.02
CA VAL A 103 11.23 -10.71 -7.07
C VAL A 103 11.94 -11.78 -6.25
N VAL A 104 11.26 -12.31 -5.24
CA VAL A 104 11.74 -13.43 -4.44
C VAL A 104 11.09 -14.71 -4.96
N ASP A 105 11.92 -15.67 -5.35
CA ASP A 105 11.53 -17.04 -5.67
C ASP A 105 11.85 -17.91 -4.46
N GLU A 106 10.82 -18.14 -3.64
CA GLU A 106 10.92 -18.90 -2.40
C GLU A 106 11.33 -20.36 -2.65
N ALA A 107 10.87 -20.95 -3.75
CA ALA A 107 11.16 -22.34 -4.09
C ALA A 107 12.64 -22.56 -4.41
N LYS A 108 13.29 -21.59 -5.07
CA LYS A 108 14.74 -21.63 -5.35
C LYS A 108 15.57 -20.83 -4.35
N ASN A 109 14.92 -20.30 -3.31
CA ASN A 109 15.51 -19.43 -2.31
C ASN A 109 16.42 -18.34 -2.92
N GLN A 110 15.90 -17.58 -3.88
CA GLN A 110 16.69 -16.60 -4.63
C GLN A 110 15.95 -15.26 -4.74
N VAL A 111 16.73 -14.19 -4.85
CA VAL A 111 16.24 -12.83 -5.10
C VAL A 111 16.73 -12.36 -6.47
N ILE A 112 15.82 -11.78 -7.23
CA ILE A 112 16.05 -11.26 -8.58
C ILE A 112 15.72 -9.78 -8.56
N ARG A 113 16.61 -8.94 -9.08
CA ARG A 113 16.32 -7.52 -9.35
C ARG A 113 16.18 -7.32 -10.85
N ILE A 114 15.10 -6.67 -11.25
CA ILE A 114 14.79 -6.28 -12.63
C ILE A 114 14.62 -4.76 -12.64
N ASN A 115 15.22 -4.07 -13.60
CA ASN A 115 15.02 -2.63 -13.74
C ASN A 115 13.70 -2.30 -14.45
N LYS A 116 13.33 -1.02 -14.49
CA LYS A 116 12.11 -0.53 -15.18
C LYS A 116 12.03 -0.88 -16.68
N LYS A 117 13.15 -1.18 -17.33
CA LYS A 117 13.21 -1.60 -18.74
C LYS A 117 12.97 -3.09 -18.94
N GLY A 118 12.81 -3.86 -17.87
CA GLY A 118 12.64 -5.32 -17.92
C GLY A 118 13.96 -6.08 -17.96
N GLU A 119 15.10 -5.42 -17.75
CA GLU A 119 16.42 -6.06 -17.75
C GLU A 119 16.74 -6.62 -16.37
N MET A 120 17.14 -7.90 -16.31
CA MET A 120 17.61 -8.52 -15.07
C MET A 120 18.98 -7.95 -14.69
N ILE A 121 19.07 -7.29 -13.54
CA ILE A 121 20.32 -6.72 -13.02
C ILE A 121 21.14 -7.79 -12.30
N TYR A 122 20.50 -8.55 -11.43
CA TYR A 122 21.13 -9.67 -10.74
C TYR A 122 20.12 -10.74 -10.36
N LYS A 123 20.65 -11.93 -10.07
CA LYS A 123 19.93 -13.09 -9.55
C LYS A 123 20.83 -13.83 -8.57
N ASN A 124 20.50 -13.74 -7.29
CA ASN A 124 21.34 -14.28 -6.22
C ASN A 124 20.58 -15.31 -5.40
N THR A 125 21.19 -16.48 -5.21
CA THR A 125 20.73 -17.47 -4.25
C THR A 125 21.03 -16.98 -2.84
N LEU A 126 20.02 -17.01 -1.98
CA LEU A 126 20.14 -16.67 -0.58
C LEU A 126 20.75 -17.85 0.18
N ALA A 127 21.65 -17.55 1.11
CA ALA A 127 22.26 -18.58 1.96
C ALA A 127 21.28 -19.22 2.95
N ARG A 128 20.17 -18.53 3.25
CA ARG A 128 19.15 -18.95 4.24
C ARG A 128 17.74 -18.68 3.70
N PRO A 129 16.72 -19.43 4.14
CA PRO A 129 15.35 -19.23 3.70
C PRO A 129 14.87 -17.80 3.91
N TYR A 130 14.18 -17.25 2.93
CA TYR A 130 13.53 -15.95 3.00
C TYR A 130 12.36 -15.95 4.00
N SER A 131 12.21 -14.85 4.75
CA SER A 131 10.99 -14.56 5.53
C SER A 131 10.33 -13.24 5.11
N ASN A 132 11.12 -12.17 4.98
CA ASN A 132 10.60 -10.85 4.63
C ASN A 132 11.68 -10.02 3.92
N ILE A 133 11.27 -9.09 3.05
CA ILE A 133 12.17 -8.17 2.32
C ILE A 133 11.58 -6.77 2.34
N ASN A 134 12.44 -5.79 2.59
CA ASN A 134 12.17 -4.39 2.33
C ASN A 134 13.25 -3.81 1.41
N VAL A 135 12.88 -2.80 0.63
CA VAL A 135 13.74 -2.18 -0.38
C VAL A 135 13.63 -0.66 -0.29
N CYS A 136 14.69 0.05 -0.65
CA CYS A 136 14.64 1.51 -0.75
C CYS A 136 14.84 2.00 -2.19
N ASP A 137 14.59 3.29 -2.41
CA ASP A 137 14.64 3.93 -3.74
C ASP A 137 16.05 3.93 -4.36
N ASN A 138 17.10 3.66 -3.57
CA ASN A 138 18.47 3.47 -4.04
C ASN A 138 18.80 2.01 -4.39
N ASN A 139 17.79 1.15 -4.47
CA ASN A 139 17.92 -0.24 -4.90
C ASN A 139 18.69 -1.16 -3.94
N TYR A 140 18.86 -0.76 -2.68
CA TYR A 140 19.29 -1.68 -1.62
C TYR A 140 18.11 -2.50 -1.14
N ALA A 141 18.39 -3.74 -0.75
CA ALA A 141 17.42 -4.63 -0.12
C ALA A 141 17.90 -5.05 1.28
N VAL A 142 16.98 -5.11 2.23
CA VAL A 142 17.17 -5.75 3.53
C VAL A 142 16.27 -6.97 3.61
N ILE A 143 16.86 -8.13 3.89
CA ILE A 143 16.20 -9.43 3.85
C ILE A 143 16.30 -10.06 5.24
N TYR A 144 15.15 -10.32 5.86
CA TYR A 144 15.06 -11.14 7.05
C TYR A 144 14.88 -12.60 6.67
N HIS A 145 15.67 -13.46 7.29
CA HIS A 145 15.69 -14.90 7.03
C HIS A 145 14.96 -15.68 8.11
N ASN A 146 14.17 -16.67 7.68
CA ASN A 146 13.54 -17.63 8.59
C ASN A 146 14.53 -18.77 8.84
N VAL A 147 15.11 -18.83 10.02
CA VAL A 147 15.97 -19.93 10.45
C VAL A 147 15.40 -20.59 11.69
N GLU A 148 15.60 -21.90 11.79
CA GLU A 148 15.33 -22.61 13.04
C GLU A 148 16.34 -22.19 14.10
N GLY A 149 15.83 -21.76 15.26
CA GLY A 149 16.63 -21.39 16.41
C GLY A 149 16.40 -19.95 16.90
N PRO A 150 17.05 -19.58 18.01
CA PRO A 150 16.86 -18.26 18.62
C PRO A 150 17.52 -17.13 17.82
N ILE A 151 18.55 -17.46 17.04
CA ILE A 151 19.35 -16.48 16.29
C ILE A 151 18.65 -16.13 14.99
N GLN A 152 18.36 -14.85 14.79
CA GLN A 152 17.78 -14.30 13.57
C GLN A 152 18.85 -13.65 12.69
N TYR A 153 18.74 -13.80 11.37
CA TYR A 153 19.68 -13.22 10.41
C TYR A 153 18.99 -12.22 9.48
N ILE A 154 19.64 -11.09 9.28
CA ILE A 154 19.21 -10.03 8.37
C ILE A 154 20.36 -9.72 7.41
N THR A 155 20.15 -9.96 6.11
CA THR A 155 21.14 -9.67 5.06
C THR A 155 20.83 -8.33 4.40
N ILE A 156 21.87 -7.51 4.20
CA ILE A 156 21.78 -6.28 3.40
C ILE A 156 22.44 -6.53 2.05
N LEU A 157 21.68 -6.35 0.98
CA LEU A 157 22.18 -6.40 -0.40
C LEU A 157 22.28 -4.98 -0.95
N ASP A 158 23.38 -4.71 -1.65
CA ASP A 158 23.57 -3.47 -2.40
C ASP A 158 22.80 -3.47 -3.72
N GLU A 159 22.92 -2.38 -4.48
CA GLU A 159 22.25 -2.23 -5.77
C GLU A 159 22.67 -3.28 -6.81
N ASN A 160 23.85 -3.87 -6.69
CA ASN A 160 24.37 -4.92 -7.57
C ASN A 160 24.06 -6.33 -7.05
N GLY A 161 23.36 -6.44 -5.92
CA GLY A 161 23.01 -7.69 -5.26
C GLY A 161 24.13 -8.25 -4.40
N SER A 162 25.28 -7.57 -4.28
CA SER A 162 26.37 -8.03 -3.42
C SER A 162 25.98 -7.87 -1.96
N LYS A 163 26.39 -8.83 -1.12
CA LYS A 163 26.16 -8.73 0.32
C LYS A 163 27.01 -7.60 0.90
N SER A 164 26.35 -6.50 1.27
CA SER A 164 26.98 -5.37 1.97
C SER A 164 27.34 -5.75 3.40
N SER A 165 26.42 -6.41 4.10
CA SER A 165 26.62 -6.87 5.48
C SER A 165 25.55 -7.90 5.90
N GLU A 166 25.71 -8.46 7.10
CA GLU A 166 24.77 -9.36 7.77
C GLU A 166 24.65 -8.93 9.23
N ILE A 167 23.43 -8.77 9.72
CA ILE A 167 23.10 -8.45 11.10
C ILE A 167 22.54 -9.71 11.75
N THR A 168 23.00 -10.01 12.96
CA THR A 168 22.57 -11.16 13.74
C THR A 168 21.86 -10.67 15.00
N LEU A 169 20.65 -11.14 15.25
CA LEU A 169 19.90 -10.84 16.48
C LEU A 169 19.79 -12.12 17.30
N SER A 170 20.10 -12.04 18.60
CA SER A 170 20.02 -13.19 19.51
C SER A 170 18.63 -13.37 20.15
N GLU A 171 17.79 -12.33 20.10
CA GLU A 171 16.52 -12.28 20.82
C GLU A 171 15.48 -11.47 20.05
N GLY A 172 14.20 -11.79 20.30
CA GLY A 172 13.05 -11.13 19.71
C GLY A 172 12.74 -11.60 18.28
N MET A 173 11.45 -11.54 17.93
CA MET A 173 10.95 -11.79 16.58
C MET A 173 10.93 -10.47 15.81
N VAL A 174 11.47 -10.46 14.58
CA VAL A 174 11.44 -9.29 13.71
C VAL A 174 10.00 -9.00 13.28
N THR A 175 9.50 -7.80 13.59
CA THR A 175 8.15 -7.33 13.20
C THR A 175 8.18 -6.32 12.07
N GLY A 176 9.32 -5.65 11.85
CA GLY A 176 9.44 -4.57 10.89
C GLY A 176 10.88 -4.33 10.48
N LEU A 177 11.04 -3.91 9.21
CA LEU A 177 12.31 -3.60 8.59
C LEU A 177 12.16 -2.32 7.80
N ALA A 178 13.13 -1.42 7.90
CA ALA A 178 13.27 -0.27 7.02
C ALA A 178 14.73 -0.09 6.65
N ILE A 179 14.99 0.38 5.43
CA ILE A 179 16.33 0.65 4.93
C ILE A 179 16.38 2.01 4.25
N SER A 180 17.46 2.76 4.44
CA SER A 180 17.73 4.02 3.78
C SER A 180 19.20 4.10 3.41
N LYS A 181 19.50 3.95 2.11
CA LYS A 181 20.87 4.07 1.61
C LYS A 181 21.41 5.49 1.75
N SER A 182 20.60 6.49 1.43
CA SER A 182 21.00 7.91 1.52
C SER A 182 21.43 8.34 2.92
N ASN A 183 20.94 7.66 3.95
CA ASN A 183 21.27 7.95 5.36
C ASN A 183 22.17 6.90 6.00
N ASP A 184 22.62 5.90 5.24
CA ASP A 184 23.42 4.77 5.74
C ASP A 184 22.78 4.08 6.95
N LYS A 185 21.48 3.71 6.84
CA LYS A 185 20.72 3.14 7.96
C LYS A 185 19.84 1.96 7.60
N VAL A 186 19.72 1.03 8.55
CA VAL A 186 18.69 0.00 8.64
C VAL A 186 18.04 0.09 10.02
N ALA A 187 16.71 0.08 10.05
CA ALA A 187 15.94 -0.02 11.28
C ALA A 187 15.24 -1.38 11.34
N ILE A 188 15.33 -2.03 12.50
CA ILE A 188 14.75 -3.34 12.75
C ILE A 188 13.90 -3.24 14.02
N SER A 189 12.60 -3.45 13.89
CA SER A 189 11.73 -3.60 15.06
C SER A 189 11.62 -5.06 15.45
N THR A 190 11.76 -5.36 16.74
CA THR A 190 11.59 -6.69 17.30
C THR A 190 10.58 -6.68 18.44
N ILE A 191 9.85 -7.78 18.58
CA ILE A 191 8.99 -8.06 19.73
C ILE A 191 9.51 -9.29 20.47
N GLY A 192 9.60 -9.19 21.78
CA GLY A 192 10.06 -10.28 22.65
C GLY A 192 9.35 -10.23 24.00
N THR A 193 9.76 -11.14 24.87
CA THR A 193 9.26 -11.22 26.25
C THR A 193 10.43 -11.16 27.22
N ASN A 194 10.36 -10.27 28.20
CA ASN A 194 11.26 -10.23 29.34
C ASN A 194 10.47 -10.51 30.62
N GLY A 195 10.56 -11.75 31.11
CA GLY A 195 9.65 -12.26 32.13
C GLY A 195 8.20 -12.26 31.64
N GLU A 196 7.32 -11.55 32.35
CA GLU A 196 5.89 -11.42 31.99
C GLU A 196 5.59 -10.19 31.11
N ARG A 197 6.60 -9.41 30.73
CA ARG A 197 6.41 -8.15 29.98
C ARG A 197 6.78 -8.33 28.51
N LEU A 198 5.93 -7.81 27.63
CA LEU A 198 6.28 -7.60 26.23
C LEU A 198 7.34 -6.49 26.14
N GLU A 199 8.39 -6.76 25.37
CA GLU A 199 9.41 -5.78 25.02
C GLU A 199 9.40 -5.56 23.52
N ASN A 200 9.17 -4.31 23.12
CA ASN A 200 9.26 -3.88 21.74
C ASN A 200 10.51 -3.01 21.59
N ASN A 201 11.47 -3.48 20.80
CA ASN A 201 12.73 -2.80 20.60
C ASN A 201 12.86 -2.34 19.15
N LEU A 202 13.46 -1.17 18.96
CA LEU A 202 13.84 -0.64 17.66
C LEU A 202 15.36 -0.49 17.64
N SER A 203 16.02 -1.38 16.90
CA SER A 203 17.46 -1.35 16.72
C SER A 203 17.81 -0.67 15.40
N ILE A 204 18.75 0.27 15.43
CA ILE A 204 19.19 1.02 14.26
C ILE A 204 20.64 0.66 14.00
N TYR A 205 20.92 0.21 12.78
CA TYR A 205 22.24 -0.18 12.29
C TYR A 205 22.66 0.70 11.12
N ASP A 206 23.96 0.77 10.83
CA ASP A 206 24.45 1.24 9.54
C ASP A 206 24.36 0.13 8.46
N LEU A 207 24.66 0.44 7.19
CA LEU A 207 24.62 -0.58 6.12
C LEU A 207 25.78 -1.58 6.19
N LYS A 208 26.78 -1.33 7.05
CA LYS A 208 27.86 -2.26 7.36
C LYS A 208 27.50 -3.22 8.49
N GLY A 209 26.33 -3.05 9.11
CA GLY A 209 25.82 -3.90 10.19
C GLY A 209 26.29 -3.48 11.58
N ASN A 210 26.87 -2.28 11.74
CA ASN A 210 27.24 -1.77 13.06
C ASN A 210 26.02 -1.19 13.76
N LEU A 211 25.81 -1.55 15.03
CA LEU A 211 24.72 -1.02 15.84
C LEU A 211 24.97 0.46 16.17
N LEU A 212 24.04 1.33 15.80
CA LEU A 212 24.07 2.77 16.05
C LEU A 212 23.23 3.17 17.27
N GLY A 213 22.23 2.37 17.66
CA GLY A 213 21.40 2.63 18.81
C GLY A 213 20.22 1.67 18.94
N ILE A 214 19.65 1.61 20.14
CA ILE A 214 18.46 0.82 20.46
C ILE A 214 17.51 1.71 21.24
N GLU A 215 16.24 1.74 20.83
CA GLU A 215 15.15 2.37 21.57
C GLU A 215 14.11 1.33 21.99
N ASN A 216 13.59 1.45 23.21
CA ASN A 216 12.60 0.54 23.77
C ASN A 216 11.23 1.23 23.84
N PHE A 217 10.25 0.64 23.16
CA PHE A 217 8.86 1.09 23.10
C PHE A 217 7.97 0.39 24.14
N LYS A 218 8.58 -0.27 25.14
CA LYS A 218 7.92 -0.95 26.25
C LYS A 218 6.82 -1.88 25.74
N ASN A 219 5.60 -1.68 26.24
CA ASN A 219 4.43 -2.51 25.94
C ASN A 219 3.74 -2.11 24.62
N ASN A 220 4.14 -1.02 23.96
CA ASN A 220 3.49 -0.59 22.72
C ASN A 220 4.07 -1.37 21.53
N ILE A 221 3.20 -2.00 20.76
CA ILE A 221 3.62 -2.80 19.59
C ILE A 221 3.94 -1.87 18.43
N ILE A 222 5.16 -1.96 17.90
CA ILE A 222 5.54 -1.26 16.66
C ILE A 222 4.86 -1.96 15.48
N ILE A 223 4.00 -1.23 14.77
CA ILE A 223 3.20 -1.72 13.64
C ILE A 223 3.89 -1.44 12.31
N HIS A 224 4.46 -0.24 12.13
CA HIS A 224 5.15 0.14 10.90
C HIS A 224 6.40 0.97 11.17
N VAL A 225 7.41 0.75 10.33
CA VAL A 225 8.63 1.56 10.29
C VAL A 225 9.02 1.88 8.86
N PHE A 226 9.38 3.12 8.57
CA PHE A 226 9.97 3.50 7.29
C PHE A 226 10.77 4.81 7.41
N PHE A 227 11.72 5.01 6.50
CA PHE A 227 12.41 6.29 6.38
C PHE A 227 11.66 7.23 5.45
N ASN A 228 11.55 8.51 5.83
CA ASN A 228 11.07 9.56 4.94
C ASN A 228 12.20 10.05 4.01
N LYS A 229 11.87 10.94 3.06
CA LYS A 229 12.85 11.53 2.13
C LYS A 229 13.96 12.35 2.81
N ASN A 230 13.71 12.87 4.02
CA ASN A 230 14.66 13.67 4.78
C ASN A 230 15.62 12.78 5.59
N GLY A 231 15.38 11.46 5.62
CA GLY A 231 16.16 10.51 6.40
C GLY A 231 15.74 10.34 7.85
N ASP A 232 14.64 10.97 8.26
CA ASP A 232 14.06 10.68 9.56
C ASP A 232 13.37 9.29 9.51
N LEU A 233 13.51 8.53 10.59
CA LEU A 233 12.81 7.26 10.78
C LEU A 233 11.44 7.52 11.38
N LEU A 234 10.39 7.07 10.71
CA LEU A 234 9.02 7.15 11.16
C LEU A 234 8.63 5.81 11.78
N VAL A 235 8.12 5.85 13.00
CA VAL A 235 7.73 4.67 13.78
C VAL A 235 6.26 4.83 14.15
N PHE A 236 5.44 3.87 13.77
CA PHE A 236 4.03 3.79 14.16
C PHE A 236 3.90 2.68 15.19
N ASP A 237 3.43 3.02 16.37
CA ASP A 237 2.94 2.04 17.33
C ASP A 237 1.40 1.98 17.29
N GLU A 238 0.78 1.39 18.30
CA GLU A 238 -0.68 1.22 18.40
C GLU A 238 -1.48 2.52 18.50
N SER A 239 -0.87 3.62 18.96
CA SER A 239 -1.58 4.89 19.20
C SER A 239 -0.76 6.15 18.91
N ASN A 240 0.51 6.03 18.56
CA ASN A 240 1.43 7.14 18.35
C ASN A 240 2.25 6.97 17.08
N ILE A 241 2.67 8.12 16.56
CA ILE A 241 3.64 8.22 15.48
C ILE A 241 4.83 9.02 15.99
N PHE A 242 6.02 8.44 15.87
CA PHE A 242 7.28 9.07 16.24
C PHE A 242 8.09 9.37 15.00
N SER A 243 8.80 10.49 15.00
CA SER A 243 9.86 10.77 14.04
C SER A 243 11.19 10.85 14.77
N MET A 244 12.15 10.06 14.32
CA MET A 244 13.50 10.03 14.89
C MET A 244 14.49 10.60 13.88
N ASP A 245 15.37 11.48 14.33
CA ASP A 245 16.37 12.12 13.49
C ASP A 245 17.51 11.16 13.09
N LYS A 246 18.46 11.68 12.31
CA LYS A 246 19.68 10.97 11.92
C LYS A 246 20.57 10.55 13.11
N ASN A 247 20.39 11.13 14.30
CA ASN A 247 21.11 10.77 15.53
C ASN A 247 20.28 9.86 16.45
N ASN A 248 19.18 9.29 15.94
CA ASN A 248 18.25 8.42 16.65
C ASN A 248 17.50 9.10 17.80
N LYS A 249 17.37 10.44 17.77
CA LYS A 249 16.59 11.20 18.76
C LYS A 249 15.17 11.45 18.26
N ILE A 250 14.18 11.25 19.12
CA ILE A 250 12.80 11.61 18.83
C ILE A 250 12.70 13.13 18.63
N LYS A 251 12.29 13.56 17.44
CA LYS A 251 12.05 14.96 17.07
C LYS A 251 10.66 15.41 17.51
N TRP A 252 9.68 14.55 17.29
CA TRP A 252 8.28 14.79 17.61
C TRP A 252 7.54 13.46 17.75
N GLU A 253 6.40 13.55 18.44
CA GLU A 253 5.45 12.48 18.68
C GLU A 253 4.04 13.01 18.38
N THR A 254 3.18 12.19 17.78
CA THR A 254 1.79 12.54 17.51
C THR A 254 0.88 11.37 17.83
N GLU A 255 -0.02 11.59 18.79
CA GLU A 255 -1.05 10.61 19.16
C GLU A 255 -2.17 10.56 18.10
N PHE A 256 -2.68 9.37 17.84
CA PHE A 256 -3.90 9.14 17.09
C PHE A 256 -4.83 8.17 17.82
N LYS A 257 -6.12 8.31 17.52
CA LYS A 257 -7.18 7.42 18.01
C LYS A 257 -7.68 6.51 16.91
N GLY A 258 -8.09 5.30 17.31
CA GLY A 258 -8.58 4.24 16.44
C GLY A 258 -7.48 3.24 16.09
N LYS A 259 -7.88 2.08 15.60
CA LYS A 259 -6.97 1.02 15.16
C LYS A 259 -6.30 1.43 13.85
N LEU A 260 -4.98 1.45 13.82
CA LEU A 260 -4.21 1.66 12.60
C LEU A 260 -4.38 0.45 11.66
N SER A 261 -4.74 0.70 10.40
CA SER A 261 -5.03 -0.36 9.42
C SER A 261 -4.20 -0.23 8.14
N HIS A 262 -4.01 1.01 7.65
CA HIS A 262 -3.16 1.28 6.50
C HIS A 262 -2.26 2.50 6.71
N VAL A 263 -1.05 2.41 6.16
CA VAL A 263 -0.09 3.52 6.12
C VAL A 263 0.52 3.60 4.72
N SER A 264 0.62 4.81 4.19
CA SER A 264 1.24 5.11 2.92
C SER A 264 2.22 6.26 3.09
N LYS A 265 3.48 6.07 2.63
CA LYS A 265 4.49 7.14 2.63
C LYS A 265 4.41 7.88 1.29
N SER A 266 4.45 9.21 1.31
CA SER A 266 4.68 9.97 0.08
C SER A 266 6.17 10.15 -0.16
N ASN A 267 6.59 10.19 -1.43
CA ASN A 267 7.95 10.62 -1.78
C ASN A 267 8.09 12.17 -1.72
N THR A 268 7.01 12.89 -1.39
CA THR A 268 7.01 14.33 -1.15
C THR A 268 7.23 14.63 0.34
N ASP A 269 6.35 15.38 1.00
CA ASP A 269 6.56 15.95 2.33
C ASP A 269 5.59 15.42 3.40
N TYR A 270 4.78 14.41 3.08
CA TYR A 270 3.74 13.91 3.96
C TYR A 270 3.61 12.38 3.97
N MET A 271 2.83 11.90 4.92
CA MET A 271 2.35 10.52 4.97
C MET A 271 0.86 10.50 5.26
N THR A 272 0.23 9.40 4.89
CA THR A 272 -1.21 9.21 5.06
C THR A 272 -1.46 7.88 5.74
N PHE A 273 -2.39 7.88 6.68
CA PHE A 273 -2.77 6.68 7.41
C PHE A 273 -4.27 6.63 7.65
N TYR A 274 -4.77 5.40 7.79
CA TYR A 274 -6.17 5.10 8.01
C TYR A 274 -6.38 4.49 9.38
N THR A 275 -7.31 5.06 10.13
CA THR A 275 -7.70 4.59 11.46
C THR A 275 -9.17 4.18 11.48
N GLU A 276 -9.45 3.00 12.01
CA GLU A 276 -10.79 2.47 12.23
C GLU A 276 -11.26 2.72 13.67
N ASP A 277 -12.50 3.17 13.82
CA ASP A 277 -13.11 3.34 15.15
C ASP A 277 -14.00 2.13 15.45
N HIS A 278 -13.47 1.17 16.20
CA HIS A 278 -14.23 0.00 16.63
C HIS A 278 -14.92 0.27 17.97
N ASN A 279 -15.99 1.05 17.96
CA ASN A 279 -16.93 1.05 19.09
C ASN A 279 -17.80 -0.23 19.01
N LYS A 280 -17.25 -1.36 19.48
CA LYS A 280 -17.80 -2.73 19.34
C LYS A 280 -19.17 -3.00 19.99
N ASN A 281 -19.81 -2.01 20.62
CA ASN A 281 -21.05 -2.20 21.38
C ASN A 281 -22.31 -1.58 20.76
N SER A 282 -22.29 -1.08 19.52
CA SER A 282 -23.51 -0.63 18.86
C SER A 282 -23.93 -1.57 17.73
N ILE A 283 -25.08 -2.24 17.93
CA ILE A 283 -25.85 -2.96 16.89
C ILE A 283 -26.32 -1.98 15.78
N ILE A 284 -26.16 -0.68 16.02
CA ILE A 284 -26.34 0.40 15.06
C ILE A 284 -24.95 0.80 14.58
N TYR A 285 -24.66 0.61 13.29
CA TYR A 285 -23.45 1.13 12.64
C TYR A 285 -23.29 2.61 13.01
N SER A 286 -22.33 2.93 13.89
CA SER A 286 -22.08 4.31 14.27
C SER A 286 -21.52 5.04 13.06
N ASN A 287 -22.30 5.97 12.53
CA ASN A 287 -21.88 6.86 11.46
C ASN A 287 -20.59 7.61 11.88
N GLY A 288 -19.44 7.28 11.27
CA GLY A 288 -18.37 8.24 11.00
C GLY A 288 -17.17 8.29 11.96
N GLY A 289 -16.66 7.13 12.40
CA GLY A 289 -15.39 7.07 13.14
C GLY A 289 -14.14 6.77 12.28
N ASN A 290 -14.32 6.17 11.10
CA ASN A 290 -13.22 5.85 10.20
C ASN A 290 -12.63 7.12 9.56
N LYS A 291 -11.31 7.24 9.59
CA LYS A 291 -10.61 8.47 9.20
C LYS A 291 -9.38 8.17 8.37
N ILE A 292 -9.25 8.88 7.25
CA ILE A 292 -8.00 9.05 6.53
C ILE A 292 -7.35 10.33 7.05
N LYS A 293 -6.13 10.22 7.58
CA LYS A 293 -5.38 11.34 8.16
C LYS A 293 -4.11 11.56 7.38
N THR A 294 -3.78 12.83 7.17
CA THR A 294 -2.56 13.26 6.51
C THR A 294 -1.77 14.16 7.44
N ILE A 295 -0.49 13.87 7.57
CA ILE A 295 0.44 14.59 8.42
C ILE A 295 1.73 14.82 7.63
N ASP A 296 2.31 16.01 7.76
CA ASP A 296 3.61 16.28 7.17
C ASP A 296 4.74 15.61 7.97
N TYR A 297 5.93 15.53 7.39
CA TYR A 297 7.09 14.94 8.06
C TYR A 297 7.64 15.77 9.23
N SER A 298 7.09 16.96 9.49
CA SER A 298 7.37 17.76 10.69
C SER A 298 6.42 17.42 11.86
N GLY A 299 5.45 16.53 11.65
CA GLY A 299 4.47 16.13 12.66
C GLY A 299 3.22 17.03 12.68
N LYS A 300 3.07 17.93 11.71
CA LYS A 300 1.90 18.81 11.65
C LYS A 300 0.80 18.17 10.83
N SER A 301 -0.40 18.11 11.43
CA SER A 301 -1.61 17.65 10.73
C SER A 301 -1.91 18.55 9.53
N MET A 302 -2.08 17.92 8.36
CA MET A 302 -2.43 18.60 7.11
C MET A 302 -3.91 18.48 6.79
N GLY A 303 -4.51 17.33 7.08
CA GLY A 303 -5.87 17.03 6.69
C GLY A 303 -6.43 15.80 7.39
N GLU A 304 -7.75 15.80 7.56
CA GLU A 304 -8.50 14.64 8.03
C GLU A 304 -9.78 14.52 7.19
N LEU A 305 -10.01 13.33 6.64
CA LEU A 305 -11.25 12.98 5.97
C LEU A 305 -11.96 11.87 6.74
N LYS A 306 -13.19 12.13 7.19
CA LYS A 306 -14.08 11.09 7.69
C LYS A 306 -14.66 10.32 6.51
N VAL A 307 -14.49 9.02 6.52
CA VAL A 307 -15.05 8.10 5.52
C VAL A 307 -16.06 7.18 6.19
N LYS A 308 -17.13 6.86 5.47
CA LYS A 308 -18.14 5.91 5.97
C LYS A 308 -17.73 4.48 5.68
N ASP A 309 -17.11 4.27 4.52
CA ASP A 309 -16.67 2.96 4.07
C ASP A 309 -15.42 2.50 4.84
N GLU A 310 -15.27 1.19 4.94
CA GLU A 310 -13.99 0.57 5.26
C GLU A 310 -13.03 0.75 4.09
N ILE A 311 -11.87 1.34 4.35
CA ILE A 311 -10.81 1.52 3.35
C ILE A 311 -9.94 0.27 3.34
N LEU A 312 -9.79 -0.33 2.17
CA LEU A 312 -9.03 -1.55 1.92
C LEU A 312 -7.58 -1.28 1.48
N GLY A 313 -7.26 -0.04 1.13
CA GLY A 313 -5.91 0.38 0.80
C GLY A 313 -5.77 1.86 0.49
N ILE A 314 -4.53 2.36 0.58
CA ILE A 314 -4.14 3.75 0.33
C ILE A 314 -2.84 3.80 -0.47
N ASP A 315 -2.84 4.60 -1.54
CA ASP A 315 -1.68 4.94 -2.35
C ASP A 315 -1.47 6.45 -2.36
N ASN A 316 -0.34 6.91 -1.82
CA ASN A 316 0.08 8.30 -1.96
C ASN A 316 0.71 8.52 -3.34
N PHE A 317 0.15 9.46 -4.10
CA PHE A 317 0.65 9.83 -5.41
C PHE A 317 0.81 11.36 -5.51
N LYS A 318 2.07 11.81 -5.54
CA LYS A 318 2.45 13.23 -5.53
C LYS A 318 1.84 14.00 -4.35
N ASN A 319 0.75 14.74 -4.59
CA ASN A 319 0.03 15.57 -3.60
C ASN A 319 -1.38 15.05 -3.32
N ASP A 320 -1.76 13.93 -3.96
CA ASP A 320 -3.06 13.32 -3.81
C ASP A 320 -2.92 11.93 -3.19
N ILE A 321 -4.05 11.47 -2.67
CA ILE A 321 -4.21 10.20 -2.00
C ILE A 321 -5.27 9.44 -2.77
N ILE A 322 -4.93 8.26 -3.27
CA ILE A 322 -5.90 7.31 -3.80
C ILE A 322 -6.21 6.32 -2.68
N ALA A 323 -7.42 6.40 -2.15
CA ALA A 323 -7.95 5.42 -1.21
C ALA A 323 -9.07 4.64 -1.89
N TYR A 324 -9.28 3.39 -1.51
CA TYR A 324 -10.37 2.61 -2.06
C TYR A 324 -11.06 1.75 -0.99
N SER A 325 -12.38 1.67 -1.08
CA SER A 325 -13.21 0.70 -0.38
C SER A 325 -13.51 -0.49 -1.30
N LEU A 326 -14.38 -1.39 -0.86
CA LEU A 326 -14.84 -2.50 -1.69
C LEU A 326 -15.46 -2.03 -3.02
N ARG A 327 -16.09 -0.87 -3.05
CA ARG A 327 -16.89 -0.39 -4.19
C ARG A 327 -16.65 1.06 -4.59
N THR A 328 -15.76 1.78 -3.94
CA THR A 328 -15.55 3.21 -4.21
C THR A 328 -14.07 3.53 -4.25
N VAL A 329 -13.64 4.29 -5.25
CA VAL A 329 -12.32 4.93 -5.26
C VAL A 329 -12.48 6.39 -4.86
N PHE A 330 -11.69 6.80 -3.88
CA PHE A 330 -11.59 8.18 -3.42
C PHE A 330 -10.26 8.76 -3.88
N ARG A 331 -10.29 9.93 -4.51
CA ARG A 331 -9.13 10.80 -4.63
C ARG A 331 -9.26 11.92 -3.63
N VAL A 332 -8.32 12.01 -2.71
CA VAL A 332 -8.33 12.97 -1.60
C VAL A 332 -7.11 13.86 -1.72
N GLY A 333 -7.29 15.17 -1.57
CA GLY A 333 -6.15 16.10 -1.46
C GLY A 333 -5.45 15.92 -0.11
N LYS A 334 -4.17 16.26 -0.02
CA LYS A 334 -3.43 16.16 1.26
C LYS A 334 -4.05 16.98 2.41
N GLU A 335 -4.84 18.00 2.09
CA GLU A 335 -5.61 18.81 3.05
C GLU A 335 -6.90 18.12 3.56
N GLY A 336 -7.21 16.90 3.09
CA GLY A 336 -8.36 16.11 3.53
C GLY A 336 -9.66 16.39 2.77
N ASN A 337 -9.63 17.20 1.70
CA ASN A 337 -10.78 17.43 0.85
C ASN A 337 -10.93 16.32 -0.20
N ILE A 338 -12.16 15.83 -0.40
CA ILE A 338 -12.48 14.92 -1.50
C ILE A 338 -12.35 15.68 -2.83
N ILE A 339 -11.51 15.16 -3.72
CA ILE A 339 -11.36 15.63 -5.11
C ILE A 339 -12.29 14.81 -6.03
N LEU A 340 -12.36 13.50 -5.81
CA LEU A 340 -13.19 12.57 -6.55
C LEU A 340 -13.70 11.48 -5.60
N GLU A 341 -14.98 11.14 -5.75
CA GLU A 341 -15.59 9.94 -5.21
C GLU A 341 -16.20 9.19 -6.39
N TYR A 342 -15.64 8.01 -6.70
CA TYR A 342 -16.01 7.25 -7.88
C TYR A 342 -16.49 5.85 -7.49
N PRO A 343 -17.83 5.63 -7.47
CA PRO A 343 -18.40 4.30 -7.31
C PRO A 343 -18.02 3.40 -8.49
N TYR A 344 -17.55 2.20 -8.18
CA TYR A 344 -17.11 1.19 -9.13
C TYR A 344 -18.06 -0.03 -9.11
N PRO A 345 -18.45 -0.57 -10.28
CA PRO A 345 -19.51 -1.60 -10.37
C PRO A 345 -19.10 -2.99 -9.89
N SER A 346 -17.82 -3.23 -9.57
CA SER A 346 -17.27 -4.52 -9.14
C SER A 346 -16.43 -4.37 -7.87
N ASP A 347 -16.16 -5.48 -7.18
CA ASP A 347 -15.31 -5.46 -5.98
C ASP A 347 -13.88 -5.04 -6.35
N ILE A 348 -13.41 -3.97 -5.74
CA ILE A 348 -12.06 -3.43 -5.94
C ILE A 348 -11.08 -4.23 -5.09
N LEU A 349 -10.04 -4.76 -5.74
CA LEU A 349 -8.91 -5.41 -5.07
C LEU A 349 -7.83 -4.39 -4.71
N LYS A 350 -7.48 -3.54 -5.68
CA LYS A 350 -6.42 -2.53 -5.57
C LYS A 350 -6.76 -1.32 -6.43
N SER A 351 -6.29 -0.14 -6.02
CA SER A 351 -6.34 1.08 -6.82
C SER A 351 -5.07 1.89 -6.60
N TYR A 352 -4.53 2.46 -7.68
CA TYR A 352 -3.30 3.24 -7.66
C TYR A 352 -3.42 4.51 -8.50
N GLY A 353 -2.81 5.59 -8.03
CA GLY A 353 -2.57 6.78 -8.85
C GLY A 353 -1.37 6.57 -9.76
N LEU A 354 -1.56 6.76 -11.07
CA LEU A 354 -0.51 6.57 -12.08
C LEU A 354 -0.05 7.91 -12.68
N SER A 355 -0.95 8.90 -12.78
CA SER A 355 -0.61 10.27 -13.17
C SER A 355 -1.54 11.26 -12.47
N GLU A 356 -1.34 12.57 -12.70
CA GLU A 356 -2.22 13.61 -12.14
C GLU A 356 -3.67 13.48 -12.60
N GLU A 357 -3.94 12.79 -13.70
CA GLU A 357 -5.30 12.58 -14.18
C GLU A 357 -5.68 11.12 -14.20
N ILE A 358 -4.73 10.21 -14.00
CA ILE A 358 -4.96 8.79 -14.30
C ILE A 358 -4.75 7.95 -13.06
N PHE A 359 -5.73 7.09 -12.79
CA PHE A 359 -5.67 6.06 -11.78
C PHE A 359 -6.11 4.73 -12.38
N VAL A 360 -5.70 3.64 -11.77
CA VAL A 360 -6.07 2.29 -12.18
C VAL A 360 -6.93 1.64 -11.12
N VAL A 361 -7.97 0.93 -11.55
CA VAL A 361 -8.84 0.13 -10.69
C VAL A 361 -8.68 -1.32 -11.07
N ILE A 362 -8.31 -2.15 -10.11
CA ILE A 362 -8.06 -3.57 -10.30
C ILE A 362 -9.17 -4.34 -9.61
N THR A 363 -9.77 -5.27 -10.33
CA THR A 363 -10.77 -6.21 -9.83
C THR A 363 -10.34 -7.64 -10.13
N LYS A 364 -11.15 -8.62 -9.76
CA LYS A 364 -10.92 -10.03 -10.15
C LYS A 364 -11.03 -10.28 -11.66
N GLU A 365 -11.76 -9.43 -12.37
CA GLU A 365 -12.16 -9.67 -13.76
C GLU A 365 -11.39 -8.79 -14.75
N LYS A 366 -10.90 -7.64 -14.28
CA LYS A 366 -10.25 -6.65 -15.15
C LYS A 366 -9.43 -5.64 -14.41
N VAL A 367 -8.54 -5.00 -15.17
CA VAL A 367 -7.80 -3.79 -14.83
C VAL A 367 -8.31 -2.65 -15.70
N SER A 368 -8.90 -1.61 -15.09
CA SER A 368 -9.40 -0.42 -15.81
C SER A 368 -8.50 0.78 -15.55
N PHE A 369 -7.98 1.38 -16.62
CA PHE A 369 -7.23 2.64 -16.58
C PHE A 369 -8.21 3.80 -16.82
N LEU A 370 -8.36 4.67 -15.84
CA LEU A 370 -9.38 5.73 -15.83
C LEU A 370 -8.73 7.10 -15.78
N GLN A 371 -9.21 8.02 -16.61
CA GLN A 371 -8.82 9.43 -16.61
C GLN A 371 -9.89 10.28 -15.94
N PHE A 372 -9.51 11.03 -14.92
CA PHE A 372 -10.26 12.12 -14.31
C PHE A 372 -9.79 13.46 -14.85
N ARG A 373 -10.70 14.23 -15.47
CA ARG A 373 -10.44 15.61 -15.90
C ARG A 373 -11.22 16.57 -15.04
N LYS A 374 -10.54 17.53 -14.42
CA LYS A 374 -11.23 18.65 -13.75
C LYS A 374 -11.96 19.49 -14.79
N LYS A 375 -13.19 19.91 -14.48
CA LYS A 375 -13.92 20.87 -15.32
C LYS A 375 -13.33 22.26 -15.19
#